data_AF-A0A7C7VPB9-F1
#
_entry.id   AF-A0A7C7VPB9-F1
#
_cell.length_a   1.000
_cell.length_b   1.000
_cell.length_c   1.000
_cell.angle_alpha   90.00
_cell.angle_beta   90.00
_cell.angle_gamma   90.00
#
_symmetry.space_group_name_H-M   'P 1'
#
loop_
_entity.id
_entity.type
_entity.pdbx_description
1 polymer ?
#
loop_
_entity_poly.entity_id
_entity_poly.type
_entity_poly.pdbx_seq_one_letter_code
_entity_poly.pdbx_strand_id
1 'polypeptide(L)'
;KWKVESSLLTESAEKELYEAIINTQHGTQNTVNEALSIVETLIPAINNFFDTVLVMDEDEAIRNNRLALVGKIASLTDGIADLSHLEGF
;
A
#
# COMPACT_ATOMS: atom_id res chain seq x y z
N LYS A 1 -8.92 -9.85 8.87
CA LYS A 1 -7.78 -9.20 8.19
C LYS A 1 -7.82 -9.61 6.73
N TRP A 2 -8.13 -8.69 5.82
CA TRP A 2 -8.15 -8.97 4.39
C TRP A 2 -6.73 -9.25 3.87
N LYS A 3 -6.63 -10.03 2.79
CA LYS A 3 -5.37 -10.38 2.14
C LYS A 3 -5.43 -9.89 0.69
N VAL A 4 -4.33 -9.34 0.20
CA VAL A 4 -4.26 -8.91 -1.20
C VAL A 4 -4.19 -10.14 -2.10
N GLU A 5 -5.10 -10.21 -3.06
CA GLU A 5 -5.15 -11.22 -4.11
C GLU A 5 -4.74 -10.58 -5.45
N SER A 6 -3.62 -11.04 -6.00
CA SER A 6 -3.08 -10.52 -7.26
C SER A 6 -4.02 -10.72 -8.45
N SER A 7 -4.88 -11.74 -8.40
CA SER A 7 -5.90 -12.01 -9.42
C SER A 7 -7.05 -10.99 -9.43
N LEU A 8 -7.22 -10.24 -8.34
CA LEU A 8 -8.24 -9.19 -8.18
C LEU A 8 -7.67 -7.79 -8.38
N LEU A 9 -6.39 -7.66 -8.76
CA LEU A 9 -5.79 -6.37 -9.14
C LEU A 9 -6.16 -6.11 -10.60
N THR A 10 -7.03 -5.14 -10.84
CA THR A 10 -7.50 -4.82 -12.19
C THR A 10 -6.64 -3.73 -12.79
N GLU A 11 -6.40 -2.67 -12.02
CA GLU A 11 -5.70 -1.48 -12.48
C GLU A 11 -4.18 -1.67 -12.42
N SER A 12 -3.48 -0.99 -13.34
CA SER A 12 -2.01 -0.99 -13.38
C SER A 12 -1.42 -0.42 -12.09
N ALA A 13 -2.02 0.67 -11.57
CA ALA A 13 -1.56 1.32 -10.35
C ALA A 13 -1.61 0.40 -9.11
N GLU A 14 -2.61 -0.48 -9.01
CA GLU A 14 -2.71 -1.46 -7.91
C GLU A 14 -1.61 -2.53 -8.00
N LYS A 15 -1.30 -2.97 -9.22
CA LYS A 15 -0.24 -3.96 -9.49
C LYS A 15 1.12 -3.38 -9.19
N GLU A 16 1.40 -2.18 -9.68
CA GLU A 16 2.65 -1.47 -9.43
C GLU A 16 2.90 -1.26 -7.94
N LEU A 17 1.87 -0.80 -7.21
CA LEU A 17 1.95 -0.63 -5.77
C LEU A 17 2.20 -1.98 -5.06
N TYR A 18 1.46 -3.02 -5.42
CA TYR A 18 1.63 -4.34 -4.82
C TYR A 18 3.03 -4.91 -5.07
N GLU A 19 3.55 -4.77 -6.30
CA GLU A 19 4.90 -5.17 -6.68
C GLU A 19 5.98 -4.39 -5.92
N ALA A 20 5.79 -3.08 -5.75
CA ALA A 20 6.71 -2.27 -4.96
C ALA A 20 6.72 -2.69 -3.48
N ILE A 21 5.56 -3.02 -2.91
CA ILE A 21 5.43 -3.51 -1.53
C ILE A 21 6.13 -4.87 -1.34
N ILE A 22 5.95 -5.82 -2.27
CA ILE A 22 6.62 -7.13 -2.15
C ILE A 22 8.14 -6.99 -2.32
N ASN A 23 8.61 -6.13 -3.22
CA ASN A 23 10.05 -5.92 -3.43
C ASN A 23 10.73 -5.29 -2.21
N THR A 24 10.03 -4.42 -1.48
CA THR A 24 10.55 -3.76 -0.27
C THR A 24 10.55 -4.67 0.96
N GLN A 25 9.63 -5.65 1.04
CA GLN A 25 9.58 -6.64 2.13
C GLN A 25 10.77 -7.61 2.16
N HIS A 26 11.60 -7.65 1.10
CA HIS A 26 12.74 -8.56 0.98
C HIS A 26 14.04 -7.99 1.56
N GLY A 27 14.08 -6.70 1.93
CA GLY A 27 15.21 -6.08 2.60
C GLY A 27 15.01 -6.07 4.11
N THR A 28 15.91 -6.70 4.87
CA THR A 28 15.92 -6.64 6.33
C THR A 28 16.10 -5.19 6.77
N GLN A 29 15.05 -4.58 7.35
CA GLN A 29 15.07 -3.20 7.83
C GLN A 29 15.92 -3.11 9.11
N ASN A 30 17.23 -2.92 8.97
CA ASN A 30 18.12 -2.88 10.12
C ASN A 30 18.17 -1.49 10.78
N THR A 31 17.71 -0.45 10.08
CA THR A 31 17.74 0.94 10.57
C THR A 31 16.48 1.72 10.18
N VAL A 32 16.09 2.69 11.01
CA VAL A 32 14.98 3.63 10.75
C VAL A 32 15.19 4.40 9.44
N ASN A 33 16.45 4.67 9.07
CA ASN A 33 16.79 5.43 7.87
C ASN A 33 16.56 4.62 6.57
N GLU A 34 16.77 3.30 6.60
CA GLU A 34 16.42 2.42 5.47
C GLU A 34 14.91 2.29 5.31
N ALA A 35 14.19 2.26 6.44
CA ALA A 35 12.74 2.19 6.45
C ALA A 35 12.11 3.46 5.85
N LEU A 36 12.61 4.64 6.22
CA LEU A 36 12.24 5.92 5.60
C LEU A 36 12.55 5.95 4.10
N SER A 37 13.76 5.56 3.71
CA SER A 37 14.16 5.53 2.30
C SER A 37 13.26 4.63 1.45
N ILE A 38 12.86 3.48 1.99
CA ILE A 38 11.90 2.58 1.34
C ILE A 38 10.52 3.23 1.22
N VAL A 39 10.02 3.86 2.28
CA VAL A 39 8.73 4.57 2.21
C VAL A 39 8.80 5.67 1.15
N GLU A 40 9.89 6.45 1.08
CA GLU A 40 10.09 7.47 0.04
C GLU A 40 10.03 6.88 -1.38
N THR A 41 10.57 5.67 -1.60
CA THR A 41 10.44 5.00 -2.90
C THR A 41 9.03 4.53 -3.22
N LEU A 42 8.21 4.28 -2.20
CA LEU A 42 6.82 3.85 -2.34
C LEU A 42 5.85 5.03 -2.52
N ILE A 43 6.16 6.23 -2.02
CA ILE A 43 5.33 7.44 -2.17
C ILE A 43 4.78 7.64 -3.60
N PRO A 44 5.59 7.58 -4.69
CA PRO A 44 5.05 7.77 -6.03
C PRO A 44 4.03 6.69 -6.42
N ALA A 45 4.25 5.43 -6.06
CA ALA A 45 3.32 4.33 -6.34
C ALA A 45 2.04 4.45 -5.49
N ILE A 46 2.17 4.88 -4.24
CA ILE A 46 1.03 5.14 -3.34
C ILE A 46 0.17 6.29 -3.89
N ASN A 47 0.79 7.40 -4.29
CA ASN A 47 0.07 8.53 -4.89
C ASN A 47 -0.62 8.13 -6.18
N ASN A 48 0.06 7.39 -7.07
CA ASN A 48 -0.54 6.91 -8.31
C ASN A 48 -1.74 5.99 -8.04
N PHE A 49 -1.66 5.14 -7.01
CA PHE A 49 -2.79 4.33 -6.56
C PHE A 49 -3.96 5.20 -6.11
N PHE A 50 -3.76 6.18 -5.22
CA PHE A 50 -4.88 7.01 -4.74
C PHE A 50 -5.46 7.96 -5.81
N ASP A 51 -4.66 8.35 -6.81
CA ASP A 51 -5.12 9.17 -7.93
C ASP A 51 -5.93 8.37 -8.97
N THR A 52 -5.49 7.13 -9.24
CA THR A 52 -6.07 6.28 -10.29
C THR A 52 -7.16 5.33 -9.78
N VAL A 53 -7.04 4.85 -8.55
CA VAL A 53 -7.83 3.72 -8.03
C VAL A 53 -8.90 4.22 -7.06
N LEU A 54 -10.16 4.07 -7.46
CA LEU A 54 -11.30 4.33 -6.59
C LEU A 54 -11.48 3.19 -5.59
N VAL A 55 -11.08 3.38 -4.33
CA VAL A 55 -11.15 2.35 -3.28
C VAL A 55 -12.59 1.82 -3.06
N MET A 56 -13.59 2.67 -3.28
CA MET A 56 -15.00 2.32 -3.19
C MET A 56 -15.49 1.78 -4.54
N ASP A 57 -15.22 0.50 -4.79
CA ASP A 57 -15.74 -0.24 -5.95
C ASP A 57 -17.11 -0.87 -5.65
N GLU A 58 -17.91 -1.12 -6.69
CA GLU A 58 -19.21 -1.80 -6.58
C GLU A 58 -19.03 -3.30 -6.28
N ASP A 59 -17.94 -3.89 -6.77
CA ASP A 59 -17.59 -5.28 -6.48
C ASP A 59 -16.94 -5.39 -5.10
N GLU A 60 -17.61 -6.11 -4.18
CA GLU A 60 -17.11 -6.30 -2.82
C GLU A 60 -15.75 -7.01 -2.77
N ALA A 61 -15.43 -7.90 -3.72
CA ALA A 61 -14.15 -8.59 -3.76
C ALA A 61 -13.02 -7.62 -4.15
N ILE A 62 -13.25 -6.77 -5.16
CA ILE A 62 -12.29 -5.73 -5.59
C ILE A 62 -12.11 -4.69 -4.48
N ARG A 63 -13.21 -4.21 -3.89
CA ARG A 63 -13.18 -3.27 -2.76
C ARG A 63 -12.39 -3.83 -1.57
N ASN A 64 -12.64 -5.07 -1.19
CA ASN A 64 -11.90 -5.72 -0.10
C ASN A 64 -10.40 -5.86 -0.42
N ASN A 65 -10.06 -6.13 -1.69
CA ASN A 65 -8.68 -6.22 -2.16
C ASN A 65 -7.96 -4.86 -2.07
N ARG A 66 -8.63 -3.78 -2.52
CA ARG A 66 -8.15 -2.39 -2.41
C ARG A 66 -7.94 -1.98 -0.96
N LEU A 67 -8.89 -2.29 -0.08
CA LEU A 67 -8.75 -2.04 1.37
C LEU A 67 -7.60 -2.85 1.99
N ALA A 68 -7.35 -4.08 1.53
CA ALA A 68 -6.20 -4.87 1.96
C ALA A 68 -4.87 -4.23 1.54
N LEU A 69 -4.80 -3.63 0.34
CA LEU A 69 -3.64 -2.88 -0.15
C LEU A 69 -3.38 -1.64 0.69
N VAL A 70 -4.41 -0.84 0.96
CA VAL A 70 -4.32 0.33 1.86
C VAL A 70 -3.85 -0.09 3.25
N GLY A 71 -4.40 -1.17 3.81
CA GLY A 71 -3.98 -1.71 5.10
C GLY A 71 -2.51 -2.18 5.11
N LYS A 72 -2.01 -2.70 3.99
CA LYS A 72 -0.58 -3.04 3.82
C LYS A 72 0.29 -1.79 3.83
N ILE A 73 -0.09 -0.72 3.15
CA ILE A 73 0.63 0.55 3.19
C ILE A 73 0.69 1.08 4.62
N ALA A 74 -0.44 1.11 5.33
CA ALA A 74 -0.48 1.55 6.72
C ALA A 74 0.38 0.67 7.64
N SER A 75 0.46 -0.65 7.36
CA SER A 75 1.32 -1.57 8.12
C SER A 75 2.82 -1.37 7.85
N LEU A 76 3.22 -0.86 6.68
CA LEU A 76 4.61 -0.53 6.38
C LEU A 76 5.09 0.67 7.22
N THR A 77 4.18 1.59 7.51
CA THR A 77 4.44 2.75 8.36
C THR A 77 4.21 2.48 9.84
N ASP A 78 3.48 1.43 10.24
CA ASP A 78 3.16 1.09 11.64
C ASP A 78 4.41 0.98 12.55
N GLY A 79 5.60 0.73 11.99
CA GLY A 79 6.88 0.75 12.71
C GLY A 79 7.71 2.04 12.59
N ILE A 80 7.30 3.00 11.76
CA ILE A 80 8.04 4.22 11.39
C ILE A 80 7.27 5.49 11.80
N ALA A 81 5.95 5.51 11.58
CA ALA A 81 5.04 6.61 11.90
C ALA A 81 3.60 6.09 12.04
N ASP A 82 2.95 6.44 13.15
CA ASP A 82 1.52 6.17 13.35
C ASP A 82 0.68 7.05 12.39
N LEU A 83 0.20 6.45 11.31
CA LEU A 83 -0.62 7.15 10.31
C LEU A 83 -2.09 7.33 10.75
N SER A 84 -2.46 6.95 11.97
CA SER A 84 -3.80 7.23 12.53
C SER A 84 -4.05 8.73 12.70
N HIS A 85 -3.01 9.55 12.56
CA HIS A 85 -3.05 11.02 12.65
C HIS A 85 -3.08 11.74 11.29
N LEU A 86 -3.08 11.01 10.16
CA LEU A 86 -3.34 11.61 8.85
C LEU A 86 -4.84 11.90 8.72
N GLU A 87 -5.27 12.98 9.35
CA GLU A 87 -6.63 13.51 9.22
C GLU A 87 -6.86 14.01 7.79
N GLY A 88 -7.85 13.42 7.11
CA GLY A 88 -8.17 13.72 5.71
C GLY A 88 -9.18 12.77 5.03
N PHE A 89 -9.76 11.82 5.77
CA PHE A 89 -10.97 11.08 5.37
C PHE A 89 -12.20 11.69 6.02
#